data_AF-A0A960KBR5-F1
#
_entry.id   AF-A0A960KBR5-F1
#
_cell.length_a   1.000
_cell.length_b   1.000
_cell.length_c   1.000
_cell.angle_alpha   90.00
_cell.angle_beta   90.00
_cell.angle_gamma   90.00
#
_symmetry.space_group_name_H-M   'P 1'
#
loop_
_entity.id
_entity.type
_entity.pdbx_description
1 polymer ?
#
loop_
_entity_poly.entity_id
_entity_poly.type
_entity_poly.pdbx_seq_one_letter_code
_entity_poly.pdbx_strand_id
1 'polypeptide(L)'
;DRDAEVLRIHEMVSASPADLACVTLDDLAATPLRPNMPGTIDEWPNWRIPLPTPIGEILASDRATRLRDAMATRTPPHDGAGA
;
A
#
# COMPACT_ATOMS: atom_id res chain seq x y z
N ASP A 1 -5.66 2.88 -16.74
CA ASP A 1 -4.27 2.99 -16.28
C ASP A 1 -4.22 2.44 -14.86
N ARG A 2 -3.44 1.38 -14.62
CA ARG A 2 -3.43 0.65 -13.34
C ARG A 2 -2.90 1.51 -12.20
N ASP A 3 -1.94 2.39 -12.47
CA ASP A 3 -1.38 3.28 -11.44
C ASP A 3 -2.41 4.31 -10.97
N ALA A 4 -3.22 4.85 -11.89
CA ALA A 4 -4.30 5.76 -11.55
C ALA A 4 -5.40 5.08 -10.71
N GLU A 5 -5.70 3.80 -10.98
CA GLU A 5 -6.66 3.02 -10.21
C GLU A 5 -6.16 2.76 -8.78
N VAL A 6 -4.90 2.36 -8.62
CA VAL A 6 -4.25 2.17 -7.31
C VAL A 6 -4.28 3.46 -6.49
N LEU A 7 -3.93 4.60 -7.09
CA LEU A 7 -3.99 5.90 -6.41
C LEU A 7 -5.40 6.23 -5.92
N ARG A 8 -6.42 5.99 -6.75
CA ARG A 8 -7.81 6.26 -6.37
C ARG A 8 -8.29 5.39 -5.21
N ILE A 9 -7.85 4.13 -5.15
CA ILE A 9 -8.15 3.25 -4.01
C ILE A 9 -7.49 3.80 -2.74
N HIS A 10 -6.23 4.23 -2.82
CA HIS A 10 -5.53 4.82 -1.67
C HIS A 10 -6.15 6.14 -1.22
N GLU A 11 -6.64 6.99 -2.13
CA GLU A 11 -7.44 8.19 -1.78
C GLU A 11 -8.70 7.82 -0.99
N MET A 12 -9.41 6.76 -1.39
CA MET A 12 -10.60 6.29 -0.69
C MET A 12 -10.28 5.73 0.70
N VAL A 13 -9.19 4.95 0.82
CA VAL A 13 -8.71 4.41 2.11
C VAL A 13 -8.26 5.55 3.03
N SER A 14 -7.57 6.56 2.47
CA SER A 14 -7.16 7.77 3.17
C SER A 14 -8.36 8.50 3.79
N ALA A 15 -9.47 8.62 3.06
CA ALA A 15 -10.70 9.28 3.52
C ALA A 15 -11.57 8.45 4.49
N SER A 16 -11.19 7.20 4.79
CA SER A 16 -11.96 6.33 5.69
C SER A 16 -11.88 6.79 7.16
N PRO A 17 -12.85 6.44 8.03
CA PRO A 17 -12.82 6.79 9.45
C PRO A 17 -11.85 5.92 10.28
N ALA A 18 -11.07 5.04 9.64
CA ALA A 18 -10.11 4.19 10.36
C ALA A 18 -9.01 5.07 10.99
N ASP A 19 -8.58 4.73 12.21
CA ASP A 19 -7.52 5.49 12.90
C ASP A 19 -6.16 5.38 12.18
N LEU A 20 -5.87 4.21 11.61
CA LEU A 20 -4.65 3.91 10.87
C LEU A 20 -4.98 3.43 9.46
N ALA A 21 -4.16 3.85 8.50
CA ALA A 21 -4.13 3.28 7.16
C ALA A 21 -2.68 3.16 6.69
N CYS A 22 -2.44 2.17 5.84
CA CYS A 22 -1.12 1.81 5.38
C CYS A 22 -1.10 1.63 3.87
N VAL A 23 0.03 1.99 3.27
CA VAL A 23 0.39 1.60 1.90
C VAL A 23 1.38 0.44 1.98
N THR A 24 1.22 -0.56 1.12
CA THR A 24 2.14 -1.70 1.08
C THR A 24 3.36 -1.38 0.22
N LEU A 25 4.52 -1.99 0.53
CA LEU A 25 5.70 -1.88 -0.34
C LEU A 25 5.45 -2.48 -1.73
N ASP A 26 4.60 -3.50 -1.80
CA ASP A 26 4.14 -4.14 -3.03
C ASP A 26 3.42 -3.15 -3.96
N ASP A 27 2.52 -2.31 -3.42
CA ASP A 27 1.84 -1.26 -4.21
C ASP A 27 2.80 -0.16 -4.65
N LEU A 28 3.75 0.24 -3.79
CA LEU A 28 4.80 1.19 -4.16
C LEU A 28 5.66 0.64 -5.31
N ALA A 29 5.98 -0.64 -5.26
CA ALA A 29 6.75 -1.35 -6.28
C ALA A 29 5.93 -1.69 -7.53
N ALA A 30 4.60 -1.54 -7.49
CA ALA A 30 3.63 -2.11 -8.43
C ALA A 30 3.94 -3.57 -8.80
N THR A 31 4.26 -4.38 -7.79
CA THR A 31 4.50 -5.81 -8.02
C THR A 31 3.17 -6.51 -8.36
N PRO A 32 3.12 -7.31 -9.44
CA PRO A 32 1.98 -8.15 -9.72
C PRO A 32 1.98 -9.43 -8.87
N LEU A 33 3.11 -9.76 -8.23
CA LEU A 33 3.29 -11.01 -7.49
C LEU A 33 2.85 -10.86 -6.03
N ARG A 34 2.08 -11.82 -5.54
CA ARG A 34 1.65 -11.88 -4.14
C ARG A 34 2.65 -12.68 -3.31
N PRO A 35 3.13 -12.19 -2.15
CA PRO A 35 4.08 -12.92 -1.33
C PRO A 35 3.51 -14.23 -0.77
N ASN A 36 2.19 -14.35 -0.71
CA ASN A 36 1.49 -15.53 -0.22
C ASN A 36 0.23 -15.81 -1.05
N MET A 37 0.00 -17.08 -1.34
CA MET A 37 -1.18 -17.63 -1.98
C MET A 37 -1.82 -18.65 -1.01
N PRO A 38 -2.88 -18.25 -0.28
CA PRO A 38 -3.52 -19.12 0.70
C PRO A 38 -3.96 -20.46 0.11
N GLY A 39 -3.77 -21.53 0.88
CA GLY A 39 -4.18 -22.89 0.48
C GLY A 39 -3.17 -23.63 -0.41
N THR A 40 -1.97 -23.10 -0.60
CA THR A 40 -0.89 -23.75 -1.35
C THR A 40 0.26 -24.13 -0.42
N ILE A 41 0.96 -25.21 -0.76
CA ILE A 41 2.19 -25.61 -0.05
C ILE A 41 3.34 -25.63 -1.06
N ASP A 42 3.18 -26.37 -2.14
CA ASP A 42 4.23 -26.58 -3.16
C ASP A 42 3.96 -25.83 -4.48
N GLU A 43 2.72 -25.35 -4.68
CA GLU A 43 2.26 -24.75 -5.93
C GLU A 43 2.67 -23.28 -6.09
N TRP A 44 2.89 -22.58 -4.97
CA TRP A 44 3.30 -21.19 -4.95
C TRP A 44 4.51 -21.01 -4.03
N PRO A 45 5.51 -20.19 -4.41
CA PRO A 45 6.69 -19.92 -3.58
C PRO A 45 6.34 -18.95 -2.43
N ASN A 46 5.41 -19.35 -1.57
CA ASN A 46 4.96 -18.58 -0.41
C ASN A 46 6.15 -18.10 0.42
N TRP A 47 6.11 -16.82 0.81
CA TRP A 47 7.08 -16.17 1.70
C TRP A 47 8.52 -16.13 1.17
N ARG A 48 8.71 -16.37 -0.13
CA ARG A 48 10.03 -16.43 -0.79
C ARG A 48 10.17 -15.47 -1.97
N ILE A 49 9.17 -14.63 -2.21
CA ILE A 49 9.17 -13.66 -3.31
C ILE A 49 9.76 -12.33 -2.81
N PRO A 50 10.87 -11.85 -3.39
CA PRO A 50 11.44 -10.54 -3.04
C PRO A 50 10.69 -9.40 -3.73
N LEU A 51 10.90 -8.17 -3.26
CA LEU A 51 10.54 -6.98 -4.02
C LEU A 51 11.32 -6.93 -5.34
N PRO A 52 10.74 -6.37 -6.42
CA PRO A 52 11.34 -6.40 -7.76
C PRO A 52 12.58 -5.53 -7.90
N THR A 53 12.76 -4.53 -7.03
CA THR A 53 13.92 -3.63 -6.99
C THR A 53 14.31 -3.29 -5.55
N PRO A 54 15.51 -2.76 -5.31
CA PRO A 54 15.93 -2.33 -3.97
C PRO A 54 14.97 -1.30 -3.35
N ILE A 55 14.73 -1.41 -2.04
CA ILE A 55 13.78 -0.55 -1.32
C ILE A 55 14.08 0.96 -1.48
N GLY A 56 15.36 1.35 -1.55
CA GLY A 56 15.74 2.75 -1.75
C GLY A 56 15.23 3.32 -3.07
N GLU A 57 15.27 2.54 -4.15
CA GLU A 57 14.76 2.94 -5.46
C GLU A 57 13.23 3.03 -5.45
N ILE A 58 12.56 2.09 -4.77
CA ILE A 58 11.09 2.09 -4.63
C ILE A 58 10.65 3.38 -3.91
N LEU A 59 11.28 3.70 -2.79
CA LEU A 59 10.95 4.88 -1.97
C LEU A 59 11.28 6.21 -2.68
N ALA A 60 12.24 6.21 -3.60
CA ALA A 60 12.61 7.38 -4.40
C ALA A 60 11.73 7.59 -5.65
N SER A 61 10.82 6.66 -5.95
CA SER A 61 10.02 6.70 -7.18
C SER A 61 8.92 7.78 -7.18
N ASP A 62 8.53 8.22 -8.37
CA ASP A 62 7.37 9.12 -8.57
C ASP A 62 6.08 8.52 -8.01
N ARG A 63 5.91 7.19 -8.13
CA ARG A 63 4.75 6.49 -7.58
C ARG A 63 4.71 6.60 -6.06
N ALA A 64 5.84 6.44 -5.38
CA ALA A 64 5.91 6.59 -3.94
C ALA A 64 5.57 8.02 -3.49
N THR A 65 6.04 9.02 -4.23
CA THR A 65 5.65 10.42 -4.00
C THR A 65 4.13 10.60 -4.15
N ARG A 66 3.53 10.14 -5.24
CA ARG A 66 2.08 10.29 -5.48
C ARG A 66 1.23 9.55 -4.43
N LEU A 67 1.63 8.35 -4.02
CA LEU A 67 0.91 7.58 -3.01
C LEU A 67 1.04 8.21 -1.62
N ARG A 68 2.21 8.73 -1.25
CA ARG A 68 2.38 9.51 -0.02
C ARG A 68 1.43 10.71 -0.03
N ASP A 69 1.39 11.46 -1.13
CA ASP A 69 0.56 12.66 -1.23
C ASP A 69 -0.94 12.33 -1.17
N ALA A 70 -1.38 11.22 -1.77
CA ALA A 70 -2.75 10.72 -1.66
C ALA A 70 -3.15 10.35 -0.22
N MET A 71 -2.18 9.90 0.59
CA MET A 71 -2.39 9.53 1.99
C MET A 71 -2.19 10.69 2.97
N ALA A 72 -1.59 11.80 2.53
CA ALA A 72 -1.25 12.95 3.37
C ALA A 72 -2.47 13.78 3.81
N THR A 73 -3.63 13.58 3.17
CA THR A 73 -4.88 14.28 3.47
C THR A 73 -5.62 13.70 4.69
N ARG A 74 -5.06 12.68 5.35
CA ARG A 74 -5.64 12.11 6.58
C ARG A 74 -5.62 13.14 7.70
N THR A 75 -6.81 13.58 8.09
CA THR A 75 -7.02 14.24 9.37
C THR A 75 -6.87 13.19 10.50
N PRO A 76 -6.16 13.48 11.58
CA PRO A 76 -6.11 12.58 12.74
C PRO A 76 -7.52 12.25 13.22
N PRO A 77 -7.78 11.01 13.68
CA PRO A 77 -9.08 10.67 14.23
C PRO A 77 -9.42 11.55 15.45
N HIS A 78 -10.72 11.69 15.72
CA HIS A 78 -11.26 12.47 16.84
C HIS A 78 -10.56 12.12 18.16
N ASP A 79 -10.02 13.13 18.85
CA ASP A 79 -9.71 13.03 20.27
C ASP A 79 -10.97 12.52 20.99
N GLY A 80 -10.86 11.44 21.77
CA GLY A 80 -11.97 10.73 22.39
C GLY A 80 -12.77 11.52 23.45
N ALA A 81 -13.34 12.67 23.09
CA ALA A 81 -14.27 13.43 23.89
C ALA A 81 -15.70 12.97 23.60
N GLY A 82 -16.10 11.83 24.17
CA GLY A 82 -17.48 11.37 24.03
C GLY A 82 -17.72 9.90 24.39
N ALA A 83 -17.22 9.46 25.55
CA ALA A 83 -17.74 8.30 26.28
C ALA A 83 -17.75 8.63 27.77
#